data_AF-A0A920A5U0-F1
#
_entry.id   AF-A0A920A5U0-F1
#
_cell.length_a   1.000
_cell.length_b   1.000
_cell.length_c   1.000
_cell.angle_alpha   90.00
_cell.angle_beta   90.00
_cell.angle_gamma   90.00
#
_symmetry.space_group_name_H-M   'P 1'
#
loop_
_entity.id
_entity.type
_entity.pdbx_description
1 polymer ?
#
loop_
_entity_poly.entity_id
_entity_poly.type
_entity_poly.pdbx_seq_one_letter_code
_entity_poly.pdbx_strand_id
1 'polypeptide(L)'
;MTSLISEFSYFLRKLEEIEKHLKVHTLSPNEKKVVHTMVELKTKNNICNITDVVEVSGMSRSTVYKTIKKLTAKNVISLEQSPTDKRESLIKFS
;
A
#
# COMPACT_ATOMS: atom_id res chain seq x y z
N MET A 1 14.44 -34.90 8.33
CA MET A 1 14.95 -33.52 8.13
C MET A 1 14.54 -32.91 6.79
N THR A 2 14.19 -33.72 5.77
CA THR A 2 13.63 -33.29 4.48
C THR A 2 12.24 -32.63 4.58
N SER A 3 11.41 -32.99 5.57
CA SER A 3 10.06 -32.42 5.77
C SER A 3 10.09 -30.90 6.01
N LEU A 4 10.89 -30.43 6.97
CA LEU A 4 10.91 -29.01 7.35
C LEU A 4 11.41 -28.10 6.22
N ILE A 5 12.47 -28.52 5.50
CA ILE A 5 12.97 -27.77 4.34
C ILE A 5 11.91 -27.73 3.23
N SER A 6 11.16 -28.82 3.03
CA SER A 6 10.09 -28.86 2.04
C SER A 6 8.90 -27.97 2.41
N GLU A 7 8.55 -27.89 3.70
CA GLU A 7 7.53 -26.98 4.22
C GLU A 7 7.94 -25.51 4.02
N PHE A 8 9.18 -25.15 4.38
CA PHE A 8 9.70 -23.80 4.11
C PHE A 8 9.67 -23.45 2.63
N SER A 9 10.10 -24.39 1.77
CA SER A 9 10.11 -24.18 0.32
C SER A 9 8.69 -23.98 -0.23
N TYR A 10 7.71 -24.71 0.28
CA TYR A 10 6.30 -24.54 -0.07
C TYR A 10 5.79 -23.15 0.31
N PHE A 11 6.01 -22.71 1.54
CA PHE A 11 5.55 -21.39 2.00
C PHE A 11 6.25 -20.24 1.28
N LEU A 12 7.55 -20.34 1.01
CA LEU A 12 8.29 -19.32 0.25
C LEU A 12 7.73 -19.17 -1.16
N ARG A 13 7.45 -20.29 -1.85
CA ARG A 13 6.79 -20.25 -3.18
C ARG A 13 5.41 -19.62 -3.11
N LYS A 14 4.62 -19.95 -2.08
CA LYS A 14 3.28 -19.35 -1.91
C LYS A 14 3.34 -17.86 -1.64
N LEU A 15 4.29 -17.39 -0.83
CA LEU A 15 4.52 -15.97 -0.61
C LEU A 15 4.92 -15.27 -1.90
N GLU A 16 5.83 -15.85 -2.68
CA GLU A 16 6.26 -15.31 -3.98
C GLU A 16 5.10 -15.23 -4.98
N GLU A 17 4.26 -16.27 -5.06
CA GLU A 17 3.04 -16.29 -5.87
C GLU A 17 2.08 -15.15 -5.48
N ILE A 18 1.87 -14.93 -4.18
CA ILE A 18 1.04 -13.84 -3.65
C ILE A 18 1.65 -12.47 -3.98
N GLU A 19 2.95 -12.27 -3.77
CA GLU A 19 3.64 -11.01 -4.09
C GLU A 19 3.60 -10.69 -5.59
N LYS A 20 3.63 -11.71 -6.45
CA LYS A 20 3.44 -11.58 -7.90
C LYS A 20 2.02 -11.22 -8.25
N HIS A 21 1.04 -11.94 -7.70
CA HIS A 21 -0.38 -11.69 -7.93
C HIS A 21 -0.79 -10.27 -7.53
N LEU A 22 -0.36 -9.82 -6.35
CA LEU A 22 -0.64 -8.48 -5.83
C LEU A 22 0.28 -7.40 -6.43
N LYS A 23 1.22 -7.78 -7.30
CA LYS A 23 2.27 -6.90 -7.87
C LYS A 23 3.11 -6.14 -6.83
N VAL A 24 3.11 -6.59 -5.58
CA VAL A 24 3.84 -5.97 -4.45
C VAL A 24 5.34 -6.03 -4.65
N HIS A 25 5.85 -7.05 -5.35
CA HIS A 25 7.27 -7.16 -5.70
C HIS A 25 7.79 -5.99 -6.56
N THR A 26 6.89 -5.27 -7.26
CA THR A 26 7.25 -4.09 -8.08
C THR A 26 7.34 -2.79 -7.27
N LEU A 27 7.04 -2.85 -5.97
CA LEU A 27 7.00 -1.70 -5.07
C LEU A 27 8.32 -1.56 -4.30
N SER A 28 8.84 -0.34 -4.29
CA SER A 28 9.94 0.07 -3.42
C SER A 28 9.53 0.03 -1.94
N PRO A 29 10.49 0.01 -0.99
CA PRO A 29 10.18 -0.02 0.44
C PRO A 29 9.22 1.11 0.89
N ASN A 30 9.39 2.33 0.35
CA ASN A 30 8.51 3.45 0.66
C ASN A 30 7.10 3.24 0.12
N GLU A 31 6.97 2.72 -1.11
CA GLU A 31 5.66 2.37 -1.70
C GLU A 31 4.96 1.29 -0.88
N LYS A 32 5.69 0.24 -0.47
CA LYS A 32 5.16 -0.81 0.42
C LYS A 32 4.68 -0.23 1.75
N LYS A 33 5.46 0.64 2.38
CA LYS A 33 5.09 1.29 3.65
C LYS A 33 3.81 2.12 3.52
N VAL A 34 3.72 2.94 2.47
CA VAL A 34 2.54 3.77 2.21
C VAL A 34 1.31 2.91 1.93
N VAL A 35 1.42 1.87 1.09
CA VAL A 35 0.33 0.93 0.82
C VAL A 35 -0.14 0.23 2.09
N HIS A 36 0.79 -0.25 2.92
CA HIS A 36 0.46 -0.87 4.21
C HIS A 36 -0.35 0.08 5.09
N THR A 37 0.11 1.31 5.27
CA THR A 37 -0.60 2.33 6.05
C THR A 37 -1.99 2.61 5.49
N MET A 38 -2.15 2.69 4.16
CA MET A 38 -3.47 2.86 3.52
C MET A 38 -4.41 1.68 3.83
N VAL A 39 -3.93 0.44 3.76
CA VAL A 39 -4.72 -0.76 4.08
C VAL A 39 -5.16 -0.75 5.55
N GLU A 40 -4.25 -0.42 6.47
CA GLU A 40 -4.58 -0.30 7.89
C GLU A 40 -5.64 0.77 8.16
N LEU A 41 -5.48 1.96 7.57
CA LEU A 41 -6.43 3.06 7.70
C LEU A 41 -7.80 2.68 7.13
N LYS A 42 -7.83 2.08 5.94
CA LYS A 42 -9.05 1.64 5.28
C LYS A 42 -9.77 0.56 6.10
N THR A 43 -9.03 -0.36 6.70
CA THR A 43 -9.60 -1.43 7.54
C THR A 43 -10.21 -0.88 8.82
N LYS A 44 -9.63 0.18 9.41
CA LYS A 44 -10.13 0.80 10.64
C LYS A 44 -11.30 1.76 10.40
N ASN A 45 -11.21 2.62 9.39
CA ASN A 45 -12.08 3.79 9.26
C ASN A 45 -12.91 3.80 7.96
N ASN A 46 -12.76 2.79 7.09
CA ASN A 46 -13.37 2.69 5.75
C ASN A 46 -13.12 3.88 4.80
N ILE A 47 -12.36 4.88 5.23
CA ILE A 47 -11.94 6.06 4.50
C ILE A 47 -10.43 6.20 4.68
N CYS A 48 -9.74 6.61 3.62
CA CYS A 48 -8.30 6.82 3.63
C CYS A 48 -8.01 8.08 2.81
N ASN A 49 -7.70 9.19 3.49
CA ASN A 49 -7.27 10.43 2.85
C ASN A 49 -5.73 10.57 2.92
N ILE A 50 -5.16 11.53 2.19
CA ILE A 50 -3.70 11.72 2.15
C ILE A 50 -3.15 12.19 3.50
N THR A 51 -3.90 13.04 4.21
CA THR A 51 -3.49 13.59 5.52
C THR A 51 -3.34 12.48 6.57
N ASP A 52 -4.27 11.54 6.63
CA ASP A 52 -4.20 10.38 7.52
C ASP A 52 -2.97 9.53 7.22
N VAL A 53 -2.65 9.33 5.93
CA VAL A 53 -1.46 8.60 5.52
C VAL A 53 -0.20 9.34 5.98
N VAL A 54 -0.14 10.65 5.83
CA VAL A 54 0.98 11.48 6.33
C VAL A 54 1.16 11.32 7.84
N GLU A 55 0.06 11.36 8.60
CA GLU A 55 0.11 11.32 10.06
C GLU A 55 0.50 9.93 10.59
N VAL A 56 -0.01 8.87 9.97
CA VAL A 56 0.17 7.49 10.45
C VAL A 56 1.41 6.80 9.88
N SER A 57 1.89 7.18 8.69
CA SER A 57 3.00 6.45 8.06
C SER A 57 4.35 6.67 8.75
N GLY A 58 4.48 7.73 9.56
CA GLY A 58 5.75 8.16 10.16
C GLY A 58 6.74 8.72 9.13
N MET A 59 6.27 9.11 7.95
CA MET A 59 7.10 9.62 6.85
C MET A 59 6.88 11.12 6.68
N SER A 60 7.85 11.81 6.07
CA SER A 60 7.65 13.23 5.74
C SER A 60 6.54 13.40 4.71
N ARG A 61 5.79 14.50 4.81
CA ARG A 61 4.76 14.89 3.83
C ARG A 61 5.26 14.75 2.39
N SER A 62 6.42 15.35 2.08
CA SER A 62 6.99 15.33 0.73
C SER A 62 7.27 13.91 0.22
N THR A 63 7.66 12.98 1.10
CA THR A 63 7.87 11.58 0.74
C THR A 63 6.56 10.87 0.47
N VAL A 64 5.54 11.10 1.29
CA VAL A 64 4.20 10.53 1.08
C VAL A 64 3.62 10.99 -0.24
N TYR A 65 3.59 12.29 -0.52
CA TYR A 65 3.07 12.83 -1.78
C TYR A 65 3.81 12.29 -3.01
N LYS A 66 5.16 12.25 -2.96
CA LYS A 66 5.95 11.64 -4.05
C LYS A 66 5.61 10.16 -4.26
N THR A 67 5.40 9.43 -3.17
CA THR A 67 5.08 7.99 -3.20
C THR A 67 3.68 7.74 -3.74
N ILE A 68 2.68 8.51 -3.30
CA ILE A 68 1.31 8.48 -3.84
C ILE A 68 1.33 8.72 -5.34
N LYS A 69 2.04 9.75 -5.82
CA LYS A 69 2.17 10.01 -7.26
C LYS A 69 2.75 8.83 -8.03
N LYS A 70 3.75 8.13 -7.48
CA LYS A 70 4.32 6.92 -8.11
C LYS A 70 3.32 5.76 -8.12
N LEU A 71 2.59 5.55 -7.03
CA LEU A 71 1.56 4.50 -6.93
C LEU A 71 0.41 4.74 -7.91
N THR A 72 -0.02 5.99 -8.08
CA THR A 72 -1.00 6.38 -9.11
C THR A 72 -0.47 6.10 -10.51
N ALA A 73 0.78 6.47 -10.81
CA ALA A 73 1.41 6.18 -12.11
C ALA A 73 1.57 4.67 -12.40
N LYS A 74 1.66 3.85 -11.34
CA LYS A 74 1.68 2.38 -11.43
C LYS A 74 0.27 1.74 -11.48
N ASN A 75 -0.80 2.54 -11.49
CA ASN A 75 -2.19 2.09 -11.40
C ASN A 75 -2.47 1.21 -10.17
N VAL A 76 -1.78 1.44 -9.05
CA VAL A 76 -2.05 0.75 -7.78
C VAL A 76 -3.19 1.42 -7.03
N ILE A 77 -3.28 2.75 -7.14
CA ILE A 77 -4.31 3.57 -6.52
C ILE A 77 -4.80 4.64 -7.48
N SER A 78 -5.99 5.15 -7.21
CA SER A 78 -6.54 6.38 -7.79
C SER A 78 -6.87 7.39 -6.69
N LEU A 79 -6.94 8.65 -7.09
CA LEU A 79 -7.30 9.76 -6.20
C LEU A 79 -8.64 10.34 -6.67
N GLU A 80 -9.54 10.53 -5.73
CA GLU A 80 -10.80 11.24 -5.94
C GLU A 80 -10.88 12.41 -4.97
N GLN A 81 -11.49 13.51 -5.39
CA GLN A 81 -11.74 14.61 -4.47
C GLN A 81 -12.75 14.17 -3.41
N SER A 82 -12.49 14.49 -2.14
CA SER A 82 -13.44 14.17 -1.08
C SER A 82 -14.76 14.92 -1.30
N PRO A 83 -15.92 14.24 -1.14
CA PRO A 83 -17.22 14.86 -1.29
C PRO A 83 -17.56 15.80 -0.12
N THR A 84 -16.91 15.63 1.03
CA THR A 84 -17.19 16.40 2.26
C THR A 84 -16.16 17.50 2.53
N ASP A 85 -14.89 17.30 2.17
CA ASP A 85 -13.85 18.34 2.21
C ASP A 85 -13.09 18.39 0.88
N LYS A 86 -13.39 19.41 0.06
CA LYS A 86 -12.78 19.58 -1.27
C LYS A 86 -11.26 19.81 -1.23
N ARG A 87 -10.67 20.09 -0.07
CA ARG A 87 -9.22 20.22 0.12
C ARG A 87 -8.53 18.87 0.29
N GLU A 88 -9.29 17.81 0.59
CA GLU A 88 -8.78 16.46 0.78
C GLU A 88 -8.97 15.59 -0.47
N SER A 89 -8.06 14.64 -0.65
CA SER A 89 -8.15 13.61 -1.67
C SER A 89 -8.33 12.25 -1.02
N LEU A 90 -9.40 11.54 -1.41
CA LEU A 90 -9.65 10.16 -1.04
C LEU A 90 -8.81 9.24 -1.91
N ILE A 91 -8.18 8.28 -1.27
CA ILE A 91 -7.39 7.23 -1.92
C ILE A 91 -8.29 6.00 -2.13
N LYS A 92 -8.30 5.48 -3.35
CA LYS A 92 -8.93 4.20 -3.70
C LYS A 92 -7.91 3.25 -4.31
N PHE A 93 -7.98 1.97 -3.93
CA PHE A 93 -7.23 0.93 -4.62
C PHE A 93 -7.89 0.65 -5.97
N SER A 94 -7.06 0.54 -7.01
CA SER A 94 -7.50 0.28 -8.40
C SER A 94 -7.71 -1.21 -8.67
#